data_AF-A0A4Y2BCH8-F1
#
_entry.id   AF-A0A4Y2BCH8-F1
#
_cell.length_a   1.000
_cell.length_b   1.000
_cell.length_c   1.000
_cell.angle_alpha   90.00
_cell.angle_beta   90.00
_cell.angle_gamma   90.00
#
_symmetry.space_group_name_H-M   'P 1'
#
loop_
_entity.id
_entity.type
_entity.pdbx_description
1 polymer ?
#
loop_
_entity_poly.entity_id
_entity_poly.type
_entity_poly.pdbx_seq_one_letter_code
_entity_poly.pdbx_strand_id
1 'polypeptide(L)'
;MNGISERENRTLVSMARCLLLQSGLLMKFWAEAINCAVYIRNRCPTRGLQNENQTPSQKLFSKKPTVKYFQTFGQKAFALNKQHQKGKFDARSTECIFIGYSDENRVCRLFDSQAQKVITS
;
A
#
# COMPACT_ATOMS: atom_id res chain seq x y z
N MET A 1 -26.50 6.55 15.27
CA MET A 1 -25.04 6.54 15.59
C MET A 1 -24.28 6.14 14.33
N ASN A 2 -23.71 7.07 13.55
CA ASN A 2 -22.84 6.76 12.40
C ASN A 2 -21.71 7.80 12.16
N GLY A 3 -21.66 8.88 12.95
CA GLY A 3 -20.75 10.00 12.66
C GLY A 3 -19.26 9.68 12.75
N ILE A 4 -18.86 8.67 13.53
CA ILE A 4 -17.46 8.22 13.62
C ILE A 4 -17.06 7.48 12.34
N SER A 5 -17.88 6.52 11.90
CA SER A 5 -17.65 5.76 10.67
C SER A 5 -17.67 6.66 9.42
N GLU A 6 -18.61 7.60 9.34
CA GLU A 6 -18.68 8.57 8.24
C GLU A 6 -17.45 9.47 8.19
N ARG A 7 -16.92 9.89 9.35
CA ARG A 7 -15.71 10.71 9.42
C ARG A 7 -14.49 9.94 8.95
N GLU A 8 -14.32 8.69 9.37
CA GLU A 8 -13.19 7.88 8.93
C GLU A 8 -13.30 7.55 7.43
N ASN A 9 -14.50 7.24 6.93
CA ASN A 9 -14.68 6.99 5.49
C ASN A 9 -14.34 8.22 4.64
N ARG A 10 -14.80 9.42 5.03
CA ARG A 10 -14.39 10.67 4.36
C ARG A 10 -12.88 10.86 4.39
N THR A 11 -12.23 10.57 5.51
CA THR A 11 -10.77 10.68 5.66
C THR A 11 -10.04 9.74 4.70
N LEU A 12 -10.46 8.47 4.62
CA LEU A 12 -9.87 7.47 3.74
C LEU A 12 -10.04 7.84 2.26
N VAL A 13 -11.22 8.31 1.86
CA VAL A 13 -11.47 8.78 0.50
C VAL A 13 -10.61 9.99 0.14
N SER A 14 -10.46 10.96 1.06
CA SER A 14 -9.55 12.09 0.86
C SER A 14 -8.10 11.64 0.70
N MET A 15 -7.63 10.71 1.54
CA MET A 15 -6.27 10.16 1.44
C MET A 15 -6.05 9.43 0.10
N ALA A 16 -6.98 8.57 -0.32
CA ALA A 16 -6.89 7.87 -1.59
C ALA A 16 -6.87 8.83 -2.79
N ARG A 17 -7.65 9.90 -2.73
CA ARG A 17 -7.62 10.96 -3.75
C ARG A 17 -6.25 11.62 -3.83
N CYS A 18 -5.63 11.94 -2.69
CA CYS A 18 -4.26 12.48 -2.66
C CYS A 18 -3.24 11.50 -3.25
N LEU A 19 -3.33 10.21 -2.91
CA LEU A 19 -2.43 9.18 -3.46
C LEU A 19 -2.55 9.08 -5.00
N LEU A 20 -3.78 9.07 -5.53
CA LEU A 20 -4.01 9.04 -6.97
C LEU A 20 -3.46 10.29 -7.66
N LEU A 21 -3.77 11.48 -7.14
CA LEU A 21 -3.30 12.76 -7.70
C LEU A 21 -1.77 12.85 -7.70
N GLN A 22 -1.12 12.44 -6.60
CA GLN A 22 0.34 12.46 -6.49
C GLN A 22 1.01 11.46 -7.44
N SER A 23 0.41 10.28 -7.60
CA SER A 23 0.96 9.22 -8.45
C SER A 23 0.74 9.44 -9.95
N GLY A 24 -0.23 10.27 -10.34
CA GLY A 24 -0.69 10.37 -11.73
C GLY A 24 -1.42 9.13 -12.24
N LEU A 25 -1.73 8.16 -11.36
CA LEU A 25 -2.46 6.95 -11.74
C LEU A 25 -3.93 7.21 -12.03
N LEU A 26 -4.46 6.44 -12.98
CA LEU A 26 -5.86 6.50 -13.39
C LEU A 26 -6.81 6.09 -12.25
N MET A 27 -8.04 6.59 -12.31
CA MET A 27 -9.11 6.27 -11.34
C MET A 27 -9.38 4.77 -11.20
N LYS A 28 -9.02 3.94 -12.18
CA LYS A 28 -9.15 2.48 -12.09
C LYS A 28 -8.43 1.85 -10.88
N PHE A 29 -7.43 2.54 -10.32
CA PHE A 29 -6.68 2.11 -9.13
C PHE A 29 -7.25 2.64 -7.81
N TRP A 30 -8.50 3.10 -7.79
CA TRP A 30 -9.11 3.70 -6.60
C TRP A 30 -9.15 2.72 -5.41
N ALA A 31 -9.43 1.44 -5.66
CA ALA A 31 -9.53 0.43 -4.61
C ALA A 31 -8.18 0.20 -3.94
N GLU A 32 -7.12 0.15 -4.74
CA GLU A 32 -5.72 0.03 -4.33
C GLU A 32 -5.28 1.26 -3.53
N ALA A 33 -5.65 2.45 -3.98
CA ALA A 33 -5.38 3.70 -3.26
C ALA A 33 -6.08 3.74 -1.90
N ILE A 34 -7.34 3.29 -1.81
CA ILE A 34 -8.08 3.17 -0.55
C ILE A 34 -7.41 2.15 0.38
N ASN A 35 -7.03 0.98 -0.12
CA ASN A 35 -6.34 -0.04 0.67
C ASN A 35 -4.99 0.48 1.21
N CYS A 36 -4.24 1.20 0.38
CA CYS A 36 -3.00 1.86 0.79
C CYS A 36 -3.27 2.93 1.86
N ALA A 37 -4.31 3.74 1.70
CA ALA A 37 -4.71 4.75 2.68
C ALA A 37 -5.08 4.12 4.04
N VAL A 38 -5.85 3.02 4.03
CA VAL A 38 -6.18 2.24 5.24
C VAL A 38 -4.91 1.70 5.89
N TYR A 39 -4.00 1.12 5.10
CA TYR A 39 -2.74 0.57 5.60
C TYR A 39 -1.88 1.61 6.31
N ILE A 40 -1.76 2.81 5.72
CA ILE A 40 -1.05 3.96 6.27
C ILE A 40 -1.75 4.46 7.53
N ARG A 41 -3.06 4.73 7.46
CA ARG A 41 -3.87 5.28 8.57
C ARG A 41 -3.79 4.40 9.82
N ASN A 42 -3.84 3.07 9.66
CA ASN A 42 -3.73 2.10 10.75
C ASN A 42 -2.33 2.04 11.40
N ARG A 43 -1.31 2.59 10.74
CA ARG A 43 0.08 2.65 11.21
C ARG A 43 0.52 4.08 11.57
N CYS A 44 -0.38 5.05 11.47
CA CYS A 44 -0.20 6.38 12.02
C CYS A 44 -0.77 6.44 13.45
N PRO A 45 -0.16 7.21 14.36
CA PRO A 45 -0.75 7.48 15.66
C PRO A 45 -2.05 8.26 15.49
N THR A 46 -3.02 8.02 16.37
CA THR A 46 -4.33 8.69 16.34
C THR A 46 -4.65 9.30 17.70
N ARG A 47 -5.35 10.45 17.71
CA ARG A 47 -5.73 11.15 18.96
C ARG A 47 -6.63 10.34 19.89
N GLY A 48 -7.27 9.27 19.41
CA GLY A 48 -8.04 8.36 20.25
C GLY A 48 -7.17 7.38 21.07
N LEU A 49 -5.88 7.25 20.74
CA LEU A 49 -4.92 6.35 21.37
C LEU A 49 -3.79 7.16 22.03
N GLN A 50 -4.17 8.19 22.81
CA GLN A 50 -3.26 9.19 23.38
C GLN A 50 -2.13 8.64 24.26
N ASN A 51 -2.29 7.45 24.85
CA ASN A 51 -1.46 7.10 26.01
C ASN A 51 0.00 6.78 25.68
N GLU A 52 0.38 6.44 24.44
CA GLU A 52 1.75 5.96 24.18
C GLU A 52 2.23 6.17 22.73
N ASN A 53 1.70 7.15 22.00
CA ASN A 53 1.94 7.31 20.55
C ASN A 53 1.69 6.00 19.78
N GLN A 54 0.73 5.20 20.28
CA GLN A 54 0.40 3.88 19.78
C GLN A 54 -0.44 4.00 18.51
N THR A 55 -0.17 3.11 17.57
CA THR A 55 -0.91 3.02 16.31
C THR A 55 -2.06 2.02 16.45
N PRO A 56 -3.18 2.18 15.72
CA PRO A 56 -4.28 1.21 15.76
C PRO A 56 -3.82 -0.23 15.49
N SER A 57 -2.91 -0.43 14.53
CA SER A 57 -2.30 -1.74 14.26
C SER A 57 -1.47 -2.27 15.43
N GLN A 58 -0.71 -1.42 16.12
CA GLN A 58 0.03 -1.84 17.32
C GLN A 58 -0.90 -2.26 18.45
N LYS A 59 -2.02 -1.57 18.63
CA LYS A 59 -3.01 -1.93 19.66
C LYS A 59 -3.74 -3.23 19.33
N LEU A 60 -4.02 -3.48 18.05
CA LEU A 60 -4.73 -4.69 17.61
C LEU A 60 -3.84 -5.94 17.62
N PHE A 61 -2.58 -5.81 17.18
CA PHE A 61 -1.67 -6.95 17.01
C PHE A 61 -0.57 -7.01 18.09
N SER A 62 -0.61 -6.12 19.09
CA SER A 62 0.40 -5.97 20.14
C SER A 62 1.85 -5.90 19.63
N LYS A 63 2.03 -5.45 18.37
CA LYS A 63 3.31 -5.42 17.66
C LYS A 63 3.54 -4.06 17.05
N LYS A 64 4.67 -3.43 17.37
CA LYS A 64 5.04 -2.14 16.78
C LYS A 64 5.24 -2.28 15.26
N PRO A 65 4.47 -1.55 14.43
CA PRO A 65 4.66 -1.61 12.99
C PRO A 65 6.01 -1.00 12.63
N THR A 66 6.77 -1.67 11.77
CA THR A 66 7.93 -1.07 11.12
C THR A 66 7.45 -0.20 9.97
N VAL A 67 7.97 1.01 9.83
CA VAL A 67 7.64 1.93 8.72
C VAL A 67 8.76 2.06 7.69
N LYS A 68 9.92 1.43 7.93
CA LYS A 68 11.11 1.51 7.06
C LYS A 68 10.88 1.03 5.62
N TYR A 69 9.89 0.16 5.40
CA TYR A 69 9.58 -0.38 4.07
C TYR A 69 8.47 0.40 3.36
N PHE A 70 8.05 1.55 3.89
CA PHE A 70 7.00 2.33 3.27
C PHE A 70 7.47 2.90 1.94
N GLN A 71 6.64 2.69 0.93
CA GLN A 71 6.83 3.13 -0.43
C GLN A 71 5.71 4.11 -0.80
N THR A 72 6.05 5.12 -1.60
CA THR A 72 5.09 6.09 -2.13
C THR A 72 4.22 5.44 -3.18
N PHE A 73 2.90 5.54 -3.04
CA PHE A 73 1.95 5.02 -4.03
C PHE A 73 2.27 5.56 -5.44
N GLY A 74 2.29 4.68 -6.44
CA GLY A 74 2.58 5.01 -7.84
C GLY A 74 4.05 5.04 -8.24
N GLN A 75 4.98 4.77 -7.33
CA GLN A 75 6.40 4.80 -7.68
C GLN A 75 6.83 3.57 -8.47
N LYS A 76 7.85 3.76 -9.32
CA LYS A 76 8.50 2.69 -10.09
C LYS A 76 9.12 1.67 -9.14
N ALA A 77 8.83 0.40 -9.39
CA ALA A 77 9.28 -0.75 -8.62
C ALA A 77 9.71 -1.87 -9.56
N PHE A 78 10.42 -2.87 -9.05
CA PHE A 78 10.88 -4.01 -9.84
C PHE A 78 10.51 -5.30 -9.13
N ALA A 79 9.70 -6.13 -9.78
CA ALA A 79 9.35 -7.46 -9.29
C ALA A 79 10.39 -8.47 -9.77
N LEU A 80 10.96 -9.26 -8.87
CA LEU A 80 11.86 -10.35 -9.26
C LEU A 80 11.06 -11.43 -10.00
N ASN A 81 11.46 -11.75 -11.22
CA ASN A 81 10.83 -12.83 -11.97
C ASN A 81 11.33 -14.18 -11.40
N LYS A 82 10.44 -15.02 -10.87
CA LYS A 82 10.77 -16.31 -10.22
C LYS A 82 10.84 -17.50 -11.20
N GLN A 83 10.70 -17.27 -12.51
CA GLN A 83 10.81 -18.35 -13.49
C GLN A 83 12.23 -18.94 -13.49
N HIS A 84 12.30 -20.27 -13.49
CA HIS A 84 13.54 -21.04 -13.33
C HIS A 84 14.33 -21.20 -14.63
N GLN A 85 13.71 -20.99 -15.79
CA GLN A 85 14.38 -21.05 -17.09
C GLN A 85 14.73 -19.65 -17.54
N LYS A 86 15.95 -19.21 -17.22
CA LYS A 86 16.52 -17.94 -17.71
C LYS A 86 17.86 -18.21 -18.34
N GLY A 87 18.04 -17.76 -19.58
CA GLY A 87 19.35 -17.63 -20.21
C GLY A 87 20.24 -16.67 -19.42
N LYS A 88 21.55 -16.76 -19.65
CA LYS A 88 22.58 -15.98 -18.90
C LYS A 88 22.34 -14.45 -18.94
N PHE A 89 21.66 -13.96 -19.96
CA PHE A 89 21.41 -12.53 -20.22
C PHE A 89 19.93 -12.13 -20.13
N ASP A 90 19.03 -13.01 -19.71
CA ASP A 90 17.60 -12.67 -19.63
C ASP A 90 17.31 -11.70 -18.49
N ALA A 91 16.28 -10.87 -18.70
CA ALA A 91 15.80 -9.92 -17.70
C ALA A 91 15.41 -10.64 -16.40
N ARG A 92 16.05 -10.24 -15.29
CA ARG A 92 15.82 -10.87 -13.99
C ARG A 92 14.61 -10.30 -13.25
N SER A 93 14.20 -9.09 -13.57
CA SER A 93 13.09 -8.38 -12.96
C SER A 93 12.18 -7.76 -14.02
N THR A 94 10.93 -7.57 -13.64
CA THR A 94 9.91 -6.86 -14.42
C THR A 94 9.70 -5.49 -13.80
N GLU A 95 9.68 -4.44 -14.62
CA GLU A 95 9.31 -3.10 -14.19
C GLU A 95 7.81 -3.06 -13.85
N CYS A 96 7.49 -2.52 -12.69
CA CYS A 96 6.13 -2.42 -12.17
C CYS A 96 5.91 -1.08 -11.47
N ILE A 97 4.66 -0.83 -11.09
CA ILE A 97 4.24 0.34 -10.32
C ILE A 97 3.78 -0.12 -8.95
N PHE A 98 4.28 0.50 -7.87
CA PHE A 98 3.81 0.20 -6.53
C PHE A 98 2.37 0.70 -6.33
N ILE A 99 1.45 -0.21 -6.01
CA ILE A 99 0.01 0.08 -5.84
C ILE A 99 -0.49 -0.25 -4.42
N GLY A 100 0.41 -0.42 -3.45
CA GLY A 100 0.04 -0.60 -2.05
C GLY A 100 0.59 -1.88 -1.44
N TYR A 101 0.04 -2.26 -0.29
CA TYR A 101 0.52 -3.38 0.52
C TYR A 101 -0.48 -4.53 0.47
N SER A 102 0.02 -5.75 0.63
CA SER A 102 -0.82 -6.92 0.89
C SER A 102 -1.24 -6.98 2.36
N ASP A 103 -2.27 -7.77 2.66
CA ASP A 103 -2.64 -8.11 4.04
C ASP A 103 -1.58 -8.98 4.72
N GLU A 104 -0.76 -9.67 3.93
CA GLU A 104 0.40 -10.42 4.39
C GLU A 104 1.54 -9.49 4.80
N ASN A 105 2.23 -9.87 5.87
CA ASN A 105 3.24 -9.02 6.49
C ASN A 105 4.41 -8.74 5.52
N ARG A 106 4.66 -7.45 5.24
CA ARG A 106 5.80 -6.94 4.42
C ARG A 106 5.75 -7.30 2.94
N VAL A 107 4.59 -7.67 2.43
CA VAL A 107 4.40 -8.02 1.03
C VAL A 107 3.84 -6.81 0.28
N CYS A 108 4.47 -6.43 -0.81
CA CYS A 108 4.07 -5.27 -1.62
C CYS A 108 3.24 -5.72 -2.83
N ARG A 109 2.21 -4.94 -3.17
CA ARG A 109 1.43 -5.11 -4.40
C ARG A 109 1.99 -4.19 -5.47
N LEU A 110 2.35 -4.80 -6.58
CA LEU A 110 2.96 -4.16 -7.73
C LEU A 110 2.05 -4.37 -8.95
N PHE A 111 1.92 -3.37 -9.81
CA PHE A 111 1.17 -3.46 -11.05
C PHE A 111 2.12 -3.50 -12.23
N ASP A 112 2.04 -4.56 -13.02
CA ASP A 112 2.74 -4.68 -14.30
C ASP A 112 1.87 -4.04 -15.39
N SER A 113 2.36 -2.94 -15.96
CA SER A 113 1.67 -2.20 -17.01
C SER A 113 1.68 -2.93 -18.35
N GLN A 114 2.65 -3.81 -18.61
CA GLN A 114 2.72 -4.59 -19.85
C GLN A 114 1.76 -5.76 -19.80
N ALA A 115 1.75 -6.51 -18.70
CA ALA A 115 0.87 -7.67 -18.54
C ALA A 115 -0.55 -7.30 -18.07
N GLN A 116 -0.79 -6.05 -17.64
CA GLN A 116 -2.00 -5.58 -16.95
C GLN A 116 -2.38 -6.48 -15.76
N LYS A 117 -1.37 -6.88 -14.97
CA LYS A 117 -1.54 -7.82 -13.85
C LYS A 117 -0.98 -7.24 -12.55
N VAL A 118 -1.60 -7.63 -11.44
CA VAL A 118 -1.08 -7.34 -10.10
C VAL A 118 -0.17 -8.49 -9.69
N ILE A 119 1.05 -8.14 -9.29
CA ILE A 119 2.09 -9.03 -8.79
C ILE A 119 2.30 -8.72 -7.32
N THR A 120 2.39 -9.77 -6.52
CA THR A 120 2.63 -9.69 -5.09
C THR A 120 4.09 -10.08 -4.85
N SER A 121 4.90 -9.17 -4.30
CA SER A 121 6.34 -9.36 -4.11
C SER A 121 6.76 -9.45 -2.65
#